data_AF-A0A0M5JBE2-F1
#
_entry.id   AF-A0A0M5JBE2-F1
#
_cell.length_a   1.000
_cell.length_b   1.000
_cell.length_c   1.000
_cell.angle_alpha   90.00
_cell.angle_beta   90.00
_cell.angle_gamma   90.00
#
_symmetry.space_group_name_H-M   'P 1'
#
loop_
_entity.id
_entity.type
_entity.pdbx_description
1 polymer ?
#
loop_
_entity_poly.entity_id
_entity_poly.type
_entity_poly.pdbx_seq_one_letter_code
_entity_poly.pdbx_strand_id
1 'polypeptide(L)'
;MFAICNNNKDENNKNDSLTSFQGIWPAKEQQEFVQHMRIIRGFISEAEEKQLHEEIEPYMSRLRYEREHWDDAIHGFRETERKKWYPSNRQVLERVRQVAFEGEIMQFVHILDLEADGVIKPHVDSTRYCGNTIAGISLLSDSVMRLVRTDAQKYQQGSTSSKEEQAIDNDYRHQPITSLENNFYADFLLPRRSL
;
A
#
# COMPACT_ATOMS: atom_id res chain seq x y z
N MET A 1 1.52 -1.63 3.03
CA MET A 1 0.70 -1.08 1.95
C MET A 1 1.60 -0.77 0.73
N PHE A 2 1.53 -1.47 -0.43
CA PHE A 2 0.59 -2.57 -0.75
C PHE A 2 0.98 -3.75 -1.71
N ALA A 3 2.05 -3.86 -2.52
CA ALA A 3 2.16 -5.01 -3.48
C ALA A 3 3.58 -5.48 -3.94
N ILE A 4 3.83 -6.82 -4.03
CA ILE A 4 4.94 -7.48 -4.82
C ILE A 4 4.66 -8.97 -5.19
N CYS A 5 4.64 -9.35 -6.49
CA CYS A 5 5.31 -10.58 -7.02
C CYS A 5 5.44 -10.57 -8.57
N ASN A 6 5.95 -11.66 -9.18
CA ASN A 6 6.86 -11.63 -10.33
C ASN A 6 6.24 -11.74 -11.76
N ASN A 7 7.11 -11.71 -12.78
CA ASN A 7 6.82 -11.38 -14.18
C ASN A 7 5.82 -12.27 -14.94
N ASN A 8 4.89 -11.60 -15.65
CA ASN A 8 4.56 -11.91 -17.04
C ASN A 8 4.53 -10.61 -17.86
N LYS A 9 4.75 -10.69 -19.17
CA LYS A 9 4.86 -9.52 -20.08
C LYS A 9 3.52 -9.16 -20.72
N ASP A 10 2.87 -8.10 -20.25
CA ASP A 10 1.86 -7.38 -21.03
C ASP A 10 2.49 -6.21 -21.80
N GLU A 11 3.17 -6.54 -22.90
CA GLU A 11 3.55 -5.55 -23.90
C GLU A 11 2.30 -5.13 -24.69
N ASN A 12 1.60 -4.06 -24.28
CA ASN A 12 0.93 -3.06 -25.17
C ASN A 12 -0.01 -2.06 -24.42
N ASN A 13 0.53 -1.03 -23.76
CA ASN A 13 0.05 0.35 -23.97
C ASN A 13 1.11 1.37 -23.53
N LYS A 14 1.34 2.44 -24.30
CA LYS A 14 2.60 3.20 -24.23
C LYS A 14 2.48 4.67 -23.80
N ASN A 15 1.38 5.05 -23.15
CA ASN A 15 1.13 6.46 -22.79
C ASN A 15 0.26 6.69 -21.53
N ASP A 16 0.15 5.69 -20.65
CA ASP A 16 -0.79 5.71 -19.51
C ASP A 16 -0.15 5.13 -18.23
N SER A 17 0.99 5.73 -17.82
CA SER A 17 1.77 5.29 -16.66
C SER A 17 1.05 5.61 -15.35
N LEU A 18 0.79 4.58 -14.53
CA LEU A 18 0.27 4.77 -13.18
C LEU A 18 1.33 5.25 -12.18
N THR A 19 2.61 5.10 -12.51
CA THR A 19 3.73 5.53 -11.67
C THR A 19 4.37 6.79 -12.22
N SER A 20 4.56 7.78 -11.35
CA SER A 20 5.27 9.02 -11.61
C SER A 20 6.50 9.09 -10.70
N PHE A 21 7.68 8.94 -11.29
CA PHE A 21 8.95 9.05 -10.59
C PHE A 21 9.38 10.51 -10.48
N GLN A 22 9.63 10.97 -9.26
CA GLN A 22 10.10 12.32 -8.96
C GLN A 22 11.52 12.24 -8.39
N GLY A 23 12.34 13.25 -8.70
CA GLY A 23 13.73 13.34 -8.27
C GLY A 23 14.74 12.48 -9.04
N ILE A 24 15.98 12.46 -8.55
CA ILE A 24 17.09 11.69 -9.14
C ILE A 24 17.19 10.34 -8.41
N TRP A 25 16.58 9.31 -8.99
CA TRP A 25 16.68 7.94 -8.47
C TRP A 25 18.02 7.29 -8.84
N PRO A 26 18.67 6.55 -7.92
CA PRO A 26 19.73 5.62 -8.28
C PRO A 26 19.17 4.52 -9.19
N ALA A 27 19.73 4.34 -10.39
CA ALA A 27 19.13 3.49 -11.42
C ALA A 27 18.87 2.03 -10.97
N LYS A 28 19.73 1.48 -10.11
CA LYS A 28 19.54 0.15 -9.51
C LYS A 28 18.36 0.12 -8.54
N GLU A 29 18.25 1.10 -7.64
CA GLU A 29 17.10 1.22 -6.72
C GLU A 29 15.80 1.40 -7.50
N GLN A 30 15.78 2.21 -8.57
CA GLN A 30 14.59 2.36 -9.41
C GLN A 30 14.20 1.05 -10.12
N GLN A 31 15.18 0.30 -10.62
CA GLN A 31 14.95 -0.99 -11.29
C GLN A 31 14.41 -2.05 -10.33
N GLU A 32 14.94 -2.14 -9.11
CA GLU A 32 14.45 -3.04 -8.07
C GLU A 32 13.05 -2.60 -7.60
N PHE A 33 12.83 -1.30 -7.44
CA PHE A 33 11.54 -0.74 -7.04
C PHE A 33 10.41 -1.02 -8.05
N VAL A 34 10.63 -0.93 -9.37
CA VAL A 34 9.61 -1.31 -10.39
C VAL A 34 9.43 -2.81 -10.55
N GLN A 35 10.40 -3.64 -10.15
CA GLN A 35 10.19 -5.09 -10.05
C GLN A 35 9.30 -5.44 -8.87
N HIS A 36 9.35 -4.62 -7.82
CA HIS A 36 8.62 -4.83 -6.57
C HIS A 36 7.23 -4.19 -6.60
N MET A 37 7.12 -2.86 -6.57
CA MET A 37 5.83 -2.16 -6.52
C MET A 37 5.15 -2.18 -7.90
N ARG A 38 3.90 -2.67 -7.93
CA ARG A 38 3.11 -2.90 -9.15
C ARG A 38 1.66 -2.49 -8.92
N ILE A 39 0.93 -2.24 -10.02
CA ILE A 39 -0.53 -2.02 -10.01
C ILE A 39 -1.13 -2.76 -11.21
N ILE A 40 -2.24 -3.48 -11.00
CA ILE A 40 -2.98 -4.22 -12.02
C ILE A 40 -4.34 -3.54 -12.23
N ARG A 41 -4.48 -2.78 -13.33
CA ARG A 41 -5.75 -2.11 -13.68
C ARG A 41 -6.87 -3.11 -13.92
N GLY A 42 -8.06 -2.85 -13.38
CA GLY A 42 -9.25 -3.66 -13.65
C GLY A 42 -9.13 -5.11 -13.18
N PHE A 43 -8.35 -5.37 -12.13
CA PHE A 43 -8.18 -6.69 -11.53
C PHE A 43 -9.50 -7.32 -11.04
N ILE A 44 -10.46 -6.45 -10.70
CA ILE A 44 -11.86 -6.82 -10.50
C ILE A 44 -12.75 -6.15 -11.55
N SER A 45 -13.83 -6.83 -11.92
CA SER A 45 -14.91 -6.26 -12.72
C SER A 45 -15.81 -5.35 -11.88
N GLU A 46 -16.63 -4.53 -12.54
CA GLU A 46 -17.65 -3.68 -11.89
C GLU A 46 -18.68 -4.51 -11.09
N ALA A 47 -18.96 -5.74 -11.54
CA ALA A 47 -19.86 -6.66 -10.84
C ALA A 47 -19.23 -7.20 -9.54
N GLU A 48 -17.93 -7.45 -9.53
CA GLU A 48 -17.19 -7.92 -8.34
C GLU A 48 -16.92 -6.78 -7.35
N GLU A 49 -16.60 -5.59 -7.83
CA GLU A 49 -16.55 -4.37 -7.02
C GLU A 49 -17.88 -4.14 -6.30
N LYS A 50 -18.99 -4.24 -7.04
CA LYS A 50 -20.32 -4.10 -6.47
C LYS A 50 -20.60 -5.17 -5.41
N GLN A 51 -20.27 -6.44 -5.67
CA GLN A 51 -20.46 -7.53 -4.71
C GLN A 51 -19.59 -7.41 -3.46
N LEU A 52 -18.37 -6.90 -3.57
CA LEU A 52 -17.53 -6.56 -2.41
C LEU A 52 -18.19 -5.47 -1.58
N HIS A 53 -18.56 -4.35 -2.19
CA HIS A 53 -19.20 -3.23 -1.49
C HIS A 53 -20.55 -3.63 -0.85
N GLU A 54 -21.40 -4.40 -1.54
CA GLU A 54 -22.68 -4.90 -1.01
C GLU A 54 -22.51 -5.87 0.18
N GLU A 55 -21.40 -6.62 0.27
CA GLU A 55 -21.11 -7.45 1.44
C GLU A 55 -20.55 -6.64 2.63
N ILE A 56 -19.87 -5.53 2.36
CA ILE A 56 -19.10 -4.72 3.32
C ILE A 56 -19.94 -3.59 3.93
N GLU A 57 -20.63 -2.78 3.10
CA GLU A 57 -21.31 -1.55 3.53
C GLU A 57 -22.38 -1.75 4.61
N PRO A 58 -23.18 -2.84 4.65
CA PRO A 58 -24.15 -3.06 5.72
C PRO A 58 -23.56 -3.15 7.14
N TYR A 59 -22.24 -3.30 7.25
CA TYR A 59 -21.47 -3.16 8.50
C TYR A 59 -20.77 -1.79 8.60
N MET A 60 -20.03 -1.38 7.57
CA MET A 60 -19.25 -0.12 7.58
C MET A 60 -20.13 1.12 7.83
N SER A 61 -21.33 1.16 7.23
CA SER A 61 -22.38 2.17 7.46
C SER A 61 -22.75 2.43 8.93
N ARG A 62 -22.40 1.52 9.85
CA ARG A 62 -22.69 1.62 11.29
C ARG A 62 -21.50 2.11 12.11
N LEU A 63 -20.30 2.04 11.54
CA LEU A 63 -19.10 2.60 12.12
C LEU A 63 -19.12 4.13 11.96
N ARG A 64 -18.49 4.83 12.90
CA ARG A 64 -18.26 6.28 12.79
C ARG A 64 -16.89 6.49 12.16
N TYR A 65 -16.73 7.60 11.44
CA TYR A 65 -15.41 8.05 11.04
C TYR A 65 -14.63 8.55 12.26
N GLU A 66 -13.45 7.99 12.45
CA GLU A 66 -12.45 8.35 13.45
C GLU A 66 -11.50 9.38 12.84
N ARG A 67 -11.16 10.40 13.62
CA ARG A 67 -10.36 11.55 13.14
C ARG A 67 -8.90 11.48 13.55
N GLU A 68 -8.61 10.86 14.70
CA GLU A 68 -7.27 10.67 15.24
C GLU A 68 -7.20 9.29 15.91
N HIS A 69 -6.21 8.49 15.52
CA HIS A 69 -5.83 7.23 16.18
C HIS A 69 -4.54 7.47 17.00
N TRP A 70 -4.16 6.55 17.90
CA TRP A 70 -3.08 6.80 18.88
C TRP A 70 -1.67 6.92 18.28
N ASP A 71 -1.47 6.43 17.05
CA ASP A 71 -0.26 6.59 16.22
C ASP A 71 -0.41 7.71 15.16
N ASP A 72 -1.58 8.35 15.11
CA ASP A 72 -1.93 9.48 14.23
C ASP A 72 -1.80 9.18 12.71
N ALA A 73 -1.61 7.90 12.34
CA ALA A 73 -1.22 7.48 10.99
C ALA A 73 -2.34 7.56 9.94
N ILE A 74 -3.61 7.52 10.35
CA ILE A 74 -4.78 7.61 9.46
C ILE A 74 -5.79 8.61 10.03
N HIS A 75 -6.29 9.50 9.18
CA HIS A 75 -7.23 10.57 9.50
C HIS A 75 -8.50 10.46 8.65
N GLY A 76 -9.67 10.65 9.25
CA GLY A 76 -10.97 10.63 8.54
C GLY A 76 -11.28 9.24 7.98
N PHE A 77 -11.25 8.21 8.84
CA PHE A 77 -11.36 6.81 8.42
C PHE A 77 -12.30 5.98 9.29
N ARG A 78 -12.80 4.88 8.75
CA ARG A 78 -13.52 3.84 9.51
C ARG A 78 -13.02 2.48 9.02
N GLU A 79 -12.79 1.53 9.92
CA GLU A 79 -12.14 0.26 9.57
C GLU A 79 -12.72 -0.97 10.27
N THR A 80 -12.48 -2.14 9.69
CA THR A 80 -12.78 -3.42 10.34
C THR A 80 -11.92 -4.57 9.78
N GLU A 81 -11.86 -5.68 10.51
CA GLU A 81 -11.24 -6.93 10.06
C GLU A 81 -12.30 -7.99 9.73
N ARG A 82 -12.22 -8.61 8.55
CA ARG A 82 -13.19 -9.62 8.09
C ARG A 82 -12.53 -10.92 7.65
N LYS A 83 -12.83 -12.00 8.37
CA LYS A 83 -12.43 -13.38 8.06
C LYS A 83 -13.47 -14.19 7.27
N LYS A 84 -14.77 -13.83 7.38
CA LYS A 84 -15.86 -14.56 6.71
C LYS A 84 -16.42 -13.75 5.55
N TRP A 85 -16.30 -14.30 4.34
CA TRP A 85 -16.71 -13.70 3.08
C TRP A 85 -17.66 -14.61 2.31
N TYR A 86 -18.56 -14.06 1.48
CA TYR A 86 -19.46 -14.84 0.62
C TYR A 86 -18.70 -15.61 -0.47
N PRO A 87 -19.27 -16.69 -1.03
CA PRO A 87 -18.55 -17.56 -1.98
C PRO A 87 -17.98 -16.85 -3.22
N SER A 88 -18.65 -15.82 -3.76
CA SER A 88 -18.14 -15.03 -4.88
C SER A 88 -16.96 -14.15 -4.47
N ASN A 89 -17.10 -13.35 -3.41
CA ASN A 89 -16.04 -12.49 -2.90
C ASN A 89 -14.81 -13.30 -2.43
N ARG A 90 -14.99 -14.54 -1.94
CA ARG A 90 -13.87 -15.47 -1.68
C ARG A 90 -13.10 -15.85 -2.95
N GLN A 91 -13.74 -15.95 -4.11
CA GLN A 91 -13.03 -16.21 -5.37
C GLN A 91 -12.17 -15.01 -5.77
N VAL A 92 -12.65 -13.78 -5.55
CA VAL A 92 -11.86 -12.55 -5.77
C VAL A 92 -10.63 -12.53 -4.86
N LEU A 93 -10.81 -12.76 -3.56
CA LEU A 93 -9.71 -12.81 -2.58
C LEU A 93 -8.72 -13.94 -2.85
N GLU A 94 -9.18 -15.09 -3.35
CA GLU A 94 -8.30 -16.19 -3.78
C GLU A 94 -7.50 -15.82 -5.04
N ARG A 95 -8.05 -15.04 -5.99
CA ARG A 95 -7.23 -14.47 -7.08
C ARG A 95 -6.15 -13.53 -6.55
N VAL A 96 -6.47 -12.67 -5.58
CA VAL A 96 -5.47 -11.79 -4.94
C VAL A 96 -4.36 -12.63 -4.33
N ARG A 97 -4.72 -13.69 -3.58
CA ARG A 97 -3.75 -14.63 -2.99
C ARG A 97 -2.84 -15.23 -4.06
N GLN A 98 -3.40 -15.76 -5.15
CA GLN A 98 -2.67 -16.41 -6.23
C GLN A 98 -1.76 -15.48 -7.02
N VAL A 99 -2.10 -14.20 -7.15
CA VAL A 99 -1.32 -13.22 -7.93
C VAL A 99 -0.23 -12.54 -7.10
N ALA A 100 -0.45 -12.33 -5.80
CA ALA A 100 0.47 -11.57 -4.95
C ALA A 100 1.27 -12.40 -3.94
N PHE A 101 0.82 -13.56 -3.47
CA PHE A 101 1.43 -14.22 -2.30
C PHE A 101 2.00 -15.62 -2.57
N GLU A 102 3.28 -15.80 -2.26
CA GLU A 102 3.97 -17.10 -2.29
C GLU A 102 3.81 -17.88 -0.97
N GLY A 103 2.57 -18.13 -0.54
CA GLY A 103 2.29 -19.00 0.62
C GLY A 103 1.00 -18.71 1.38
N GLU A 104 1.11 -18.82 2.71
CA GLU A 104 0.06 -18.51 3.68
C GLU A 104 -0.20 -17.00 3.77
N ILE A 105 -1.44 -16.63 4.09
CA ILE A 105 -1.87 -15.25 4.28
C ILE A 105 -2.59 -15.07 5.62
N MET A 106 -2.67 -13.82 6.09
CA MET A 106 -3.45 -13.51 7.30
C MET A 106 -4.93 -13.87 7.08
N GLN A 107 -5.54 -14.47 8.11
CA GLN A 107 -6.91 -15.01 8.02
C GLN A 107 -7.99 -13.93 8.07
N PHE A 108 -7.61 -12.70 8.40
CA PHE A 108 -8.47 -11.52 8.42
C PHE A 108 -8.04 -10.59 7.29
N VAL A 109 -9.00 -10.17 6.48
CA VAL A 109 -8.83 -9.11 5.49
C VAL A 109 -9.19 -7.80 6.19
N HIS A 110 -8.24 -6.88 6.28
CA HIS A 110 -8.47 -5.50 6.71
C HIS A 110 -9.30 -4.76 5.66
N ILE A 111 -10.29 -4.01 6.12
CA ILE A 111 -11.16 -3.18 5.30
C ILE A 111 -11.05 -1.76 5.86
N LEU A 112 -10.48 -0.87 5.07
CA LEU A 112 -10.34 0.55 5.38
C LEU A 112 -11.23 1.37 4.44
N ASP A 113 -11.90 2.36 5.00
CA ASP A 113 -12.81 3.26 4.28
C ASP A 113 -12.53 4.71 4.76
N LEU A 114 -12.49 5.66 3.84
CA LEU A 114 -12.00 7.02 4.05
C LEU A 114 -13.08 8.05 3.69
N GLU A 115 -13.17 9.13 4.49
CA GLU A 115 -13.92 10.33 4.09
C GLU A 115 -13.30 10.93 2.82
N ALA A 116 -14.02 11.79 2.09
CA ALA A 116 -13.51 12.40 0.85
C ALA A 116 -12.29 13.33 1.06
N ASP A 117 -12.07 13.78 2.29
CA ASP A 117 -10.90 14.49 2.81
C ASP A 117 -10.04 13.63 3.75
N GLY A 118 -10.34 12.33 3.88
CA GLY A 118 -9.59 11.35 4.66
C GLY A 118 -8.22 11.05 4.03
N VAL A 119 -7.21 10.79 4.88
CA VAL A 119 -5.82 10.64 4.45
C VAL A 119 -5.06 9.64 5.31
N ILE A 120 -4.22 8.84 4.64
CA ILE A 120 -3.23 7.96 5.26
C ILE A 120 -1.89 8.72 5.22
N LYS A 121 -1.32 9.01 6.39
CA LYS A 121 -0.06 9.73 6.54
C LYS A 121 1.15 8.83 6.24
N PRO A 122 2.35 9.40 6.01
CA PRO A 122 3.57 8.61 5.86
C PRO A 122 3.83 7.73 7.08
N HIS A 123 3.87 6.42 6.86
CA HIS A 123 4.13 5.40 7.87
C HIS A 123 4.79 4.18 7.19
N VAL A 124 5.13 3.16 7.97
CA VAL A 124 5.56 1.84 7.49
C VAL A 124 4.77 0.79 8.26
N ASP A 125 4.14 -0.16 7.57
CA ASP A 125 3.46 -1.30 8.18
C ASP A 125 4.37 -2.00 9.21
N SER A 126 3.81 -2.33 10.38
CA SER A 126 4.59 -2.95 11.46
C SER A 126 5.14 -4.31 11.04
N THR A 127 6.47 -4.44 11.00
CA THR A 127 7.20 -5.68 10.70
C THR A 127 6.95 -6.82 11.71
N ARG A 128 6.23 -6.55 12.81
CA ARG A 128 5.80 -7.55 13.80
C ARG A 128 4.41 -8.15 13.50
N TYR A 129 3.63 -7.52 12.61
CA TYR A 129 2.25 -7.90 12.28
C TYR A 129 2.04 -8.10 10.77
N CYS A 130 2.81 -7.43 9.92
CA CYS A 130 2.79 -7.57 8.47
C CYS A 130 3.98 -8.40 7.98
N GLY A 131 3.76 -9.20 6.92
CA GLY A 131 4.80 -10.00 6.28
C GLY A 131 5.67 -9.21 5.30
N ASN A 132 6.45 -9.92 4.49
CA ASN A 132 7.23 -9.35 3.39
C ASN A 132 6.37 -8.86 2.22
N THR A 133 5.15 -9.40 2.09
CA THR A 133 4.25 -9.15 0.97
C THR A 133 2.84 -8.81 1.46
N ILE A 134 2.15 -8.02 0.63
CA ILE A 134 0.89 -7.34 0.90
C ILE A 134 0.15 -7.27 -0.46
N ALA A 135 -1.17 -7.03 -0.50
CA ALA A 135 -1.94 -6.83 -1.74
C ALA A 135 -3.24 -6.05 -1.47
N GLY A 136 -3.59 -5.01 -2.25
CA GLY A 136 -4.67 -4.07 -1.90
C GLY A 136 -5.62 -3.71 -3.04
N ILE A 137 -6.88 -4.14 -2.94
CA ILE A 137 -7.93 -3.76 -3.91
C ILE A 137 -8.42 -2.33 -3.65
N SER A 138 -8.34 -1.46 -4.66
CA SER A 138 -8.93 -0.11 -4.61
C SER A 138 -10.40 -0.12 -5.06
N LEU A 139 -11.30 0.49 -4.27
CA LEU A 139 -12.75 0.54 -4.51
C LEU A 139 -13.28 1.98 -4.49
N LEU A 140 -14.48 2.20 -5.04
CA LEU A 140 -15.27 3.45 -5.00
C LEU A 140 -14.67 4.67 -5.74
N SER A 141 -13.40 4.99 -5.58
CA SER A 141 -12.73 6.14 -6.20
C SER A 141 -11.25 5.90 -6.42
N ASP A 142 -10.68 6.62 -7.40
CA ASP A 142 -9.24 6.65 -7.62
C ASP A 142 -8.53 7.38 -6.46
N SER A 143 -7.31 6.98 -6.13
CA SER A 143 -6.48 7.64 -5.10
C SER A 143 -5.01 7.71 -5.52
N VAL A 144 -4.16 8.42 -4.76
CA VAL A 144 -2.71 8.47 -5.01
C VAL A 144 -1.94 8.02 -3.78
N MET A 145 -1.15 6.96 -3.92
CA MET A 145 -0.17 6.52 -2.94
C MET A 145 1.19 7.17 -3.25
N ARG A 146 1.82 7.81 -2.26
CA ARG A 146 3.21 8.29 -2.36
C ARG A 146 4.14 7.41 -1.54
N LEU A 147 5.16 6.85 -2.19
CA LEU A 147 6.22 6.09 -1.53
C LEU A 147 7.52 6.91 -1.46
N VAL A 148 8.06 7.06 -0.25
CA VAL A 148 9.26 7.83 0.08
C VAL A 148 10.24 6.94 0.85
N ARG A 149 11.54 7.06 0.56
CA ARG A 149 12.58 6.26 1.22
C ARG A 149 12.86 6.77 2.65
N THR A 150 12.92 5.85 3.62
CA THR A 150 13.05 6.17 5.06
C THR A 150 14.48 6.30 5.57
N ASP A 151 15.48 5.64 4.95
CA ASP A 151 16.87 5.56 5.43
C ASP A 151 17.80 6.64 4.84
N ALA A 152 17.28 7.88 4.77
CA ALA A 152 17.90 9.05 4.13
C ALA A 152 19.41 9.25 4.40
N GLN A 153 19.86 8.95 5.62
CA GLN A 153 21.24 9.19 6.06
C GLN A 153 22.29 8.38 5.28
N LYS A 154 21.94 7.24 4.66
CA LYS A 154 22.91 6.42 3.89
C LYS A 154 23.51 7.14 2.67
N TYR A 155 22.85 8.17 2.16
CA TYR A 155 23.26 8.88 0.94
C TYR A 155 23.79 10.30 1.18
N GLN A 156 24.02 10.69 2.43
CA GLN A 156 24.76 11.90 2.75
C GLN A 156 26.25 11.70 2.44
N GLN A 157 26.65 11.98 1.19
CA GLN A 157 28.03 11.87 0.71
C GLN A 157 28.96 12.87 1.43
N GLY A 158 29.51 12.48 2.58
CA GLY A 158 30.49 13.31 3.29
C GLY A 158 30.92 12.83 4.68
N SER A 159 30.11 12.07 5.43
CA SER A 159 30.45 11.60 6.77
C SER A 159 31.17 10.24 6.76
N THR A 160 32.34 10.18 7.40
CA THR A 160 33.13 8.95 7.55
C THR A 160 32.45 7.93 8.45
N SER A 161 32.49 6.66 8.07
CA SER A 161 31.87 5.55 8.79
C SER A 161 32.40 5.36 10.23
N SER A 162 31.59 5.70 11.23
CA SER A 162 31.86 5.41 12.65
C SER A 162 30.76 4.57 13.28
N LYS A 163 30.99 3.25 13.30
CA LYS A 163 30.35 2.20 14.12
C LYS A 163 29.19 2.64 15.04
N GLU A 164 27.95 2.42 14.62
CA GLU A 164 26.80 2.42 15.53
C GLU A 164 25.74 1.37 15.10
N GLU A 165 26.20 0.14 14.85
CA GLU A 165 25.35 -1.04 14.62
C GLU A 165 24.66 -1.52 15.91
N GLN A 166 23.85 -0.67 16.57
CA GLN A 166 22.96 -1.02 17.71
C GLN A 166 22.08 0.16 18.16
N ALA A 167 20.91 0.41 17.52
CA ALA A 167 19.70 1.03 18.14
C ALA A 167 18.56 1.37 17.14
N ILE A 168 18.00 0.40 16.38
CA ILE A 168 16.82 0.64 15.50
C ILE A 168 15.78 -0.50 15.58
N ASP A 169 15.20 -0.74 16.76
CA ASP A 169 14.12 -1.75 16.97
C ASP A 169 13.05 -1.34 18.03
N ASN A 170 12.99 -0.07 18.45
CA ASN A 170 12.10 0.33 19.57
C ASN A 170 11.18 1.53 19.34
N ASP A 171 11.24 2.22 18.20
CA ASP A 171 10.31 3.32 17.91
C ASP A 171 9.45 3.12 16.66
N TYR A 172 8.43 2.29 16.83
CA TYR A 172 7.31 2.12 15.90
C TYR A 172 6.26 3.26 16.01
N ARG A 173 6.49 4.28 16.85
CA ARG A 173 5.50 5.35 17.16
C ARG A 173 5.84 6.69 16.52
N HIS A 174 6.97 6.80 15.85
CA HIS A 174 7.32 7.96 15.06
C HIS A 174 6.97 7.74 13.59
N GLN A 175 5.97 8.50 13.11
CA GLN A 175 5.80 8.73 11.67
C GLN A 175 7.16 9.21 11.11
N PRO A 176 7.73 8.53 10.10
CA PRO A 176 9.03 8.90 9.58
C PRO A 176 8.99 10.33 9.04
N ILE A 177 9.84 11.21 9.56
CA ILE A 177 9.98 12.58 9.07
C ILE A 177 10.35 12.49 7.59
N THR A 178 9.40 12.81 6.70
CA THR A 178 9.58 12.75 5.25
C THR A 178 10.44 13.91 4.78
N SER A 179 11.74 13.79 5.05
CA SER A 179 12.79 14.59 4.43
C SER A 179 12.75 14.38 2.92
N LEU A 180 12.20 15.37 2.21
CA LEU A 180 12.30 15.52 0.76
C LEU A 180 13.74 15.86 0.32
N GLU A 181 14.72 15.85 1.23
CA GLU A 181 16.12 16.22 0.96
C GLU A 181 16.86 15.14 0.14
N ASN A 182 16.39 13.89 0.18
CA ASN A 182 16.75 12.87 -0.83
C ASN A 182 16.32 13.29 -2.25
N ASN A 183 15.43 14.27 -2.36
CA ASN A 183 14.77 14.80 -3.55
C ASN A 183 13.94 13.80 -4.39
N PHE A 184 13.97 12.49 -4.08
CA PHE A 184 13.27 11.47 -4.85
C PHE A 184 12.17 10.72 -4.10
N TYR A 185 11.08 10.44 -4.82
CA TYR A 185 9.92 9.66 -4.39
C TYR A 185 9.17 9.14 -5.62
N ALA A 186 8.15 8.30 -5.41
CA ALA A 186 7.29 7.81 -6.47
C ALA A 186 5.82 7.94 -6.08
N ASP A 187 5.04 8.57 -6.96
CA ASP A 187 3.58 8.66 -6.85
C ASP A 187 2.93 7.57 -7.71
N PHE A 188 1.95 6.89 -7.13
CA PHE A 188 1.20 5.80 -7.72
C PHE A 188 -0.27 6.19 -7.75
N LEU A 189 -0.81 6.48 -8.93
CA LEU A 189 -2.25 6.54 -9.14
C LEU A 189 -2.79 5.12 -8.95
N LEU A 190 -3.71 4.93 -8.00
CA LEU A 190 -4.43 3.70 -7.74
C LEU A 190 -5.86 3.85 -8.29
N PRO A 191 -6.16 3.37 -9.51
CA PRO A 191 -7.50 3.48 -10.06
C PRO A 191 -8.48 2.60 -9.31
N ARG A 192 -9.73 3.03 -9.25
CA ARG A 192 -10.87 2.22 -8.86
C ARG A 192 -10.82 0.87 -9.61
N ARG A 193 -10.95 -0.24 -8.87
CA ARG A 193 -10.81 -1.64 -9.32
C ARG A 193 -9.40 -2.14 -9.64
N SER A 194 -8.34 -1.41 -9.27
CA SER A 194 -6.99 -1.98 -9.32
C SER A 194 -6.69 -2.91 -8.15
N LEU A 195 -5.68 -3.77 -8.35
CA LEU A 195 -4.86 -4.41 -7.30
C LEU A 195 -3.46 -3.78 -7.29
#